data_AF-A0A970YKS5-F1
#
_entry.id   AF-A0A970YKS5-F1
#
_cell.length_a   1.000
_cell.length_b   1.000
_cell.length_c   1.000
_cell.angle_alpha   90.00
_cell.angle_beta   90.00
_cell.angle_gamma   90.00
#
_symmetry.space_group_name_H-M   'P 1'
#
loop_
_entity.id
_entity.type
_entity.pdbx_description
1 polymer ?
#
loop_
_entity_poly.entity_id
_entity_poly.type
_entity_poly.pdbx_seq_one_letter_code
_entity_poly.pdbx_strand_id
1 'polypeptide(L)'
;MDLIERSIKIIEENQSEAGSYVASPNFSQYGYCWFRDGSFTAHAMQKAGKKESAEKFIRWGLNVLKRYRHSLEEAAFGPRSDLSILLPTRYTLDGFVSEDDWTNAQSDGYGTFLWIVAENPQLLDESDLEICDLCAKYLEGVWEIPCYDVWEEFPTMIHT
;
A
#
# COMPACT_ATOMS: atom_id res chain seq x y z
N MET A 1 -11.45 3.98 -29.05
CA MET A 1 -11.08 3.89 -27.64
C MET A 1 -10.42 5.20 -27.28
N ASP A 2 -11.04 5.96 -26.39
CA ASP A 2 -10.41 7.18 -25.87
C ASP A 2 -9.39 6.84 -24.78
N LEU A 3 -8.69 7.87 -24.26
CA LEU A 3 -7.65 7.67 -23.26
C LEU A 3 -8.20 7.07 -21.96
N ILE A 4 -9.40 7.46 -21.53
CA ILE A 4 -10.01 6.98 -20.29
C ILE A 4 -10.33 5.49 -20.42
N GLU A 5 -11.01 5.10 -21.50
CA GLU A 5 -11.33 3.70 -21.79
C GLU A 5 -10.06 2.85 -21.87
N ARG A 6 -9.00 3.37 -22.51
CA ARG A 6 -7.73 2.65 -22.63
C ARG A 6 -7.02 2.50 -21.28
N SER A 7 -6.99 3.54 -20.46
CA SER A 7 -6.38 3.50 -19.12
C SER A 7 -7.06 2.49 -18.22
N ILE A 8 -8.40 2.52 -18.16
CA ILE A 8 -9.21 1.56 -17.40
C ILE A 8 -8.89 0.13 -17.85
N LYS A 9 -8.90 -0.11 -19.16
CA LYS A 9 -8.64 -1.43 -19.72
C LYS A 9 -7.26 -1.95 -19.33
N ILE A 10 -6.22 -1.11 -19.40
CA ILE A 10 -4.85 -1.51 -19.02
C ILE A 10 -4.77 -1.86 -17.53
N ILE A 11 -5.39 -1.06 -16.66
CA ILE A 11 -5.40 -1.33 -15.22
C ILE A 11 -6.12 -2.66 -14.92
N GLU A 12 -7.30 -2.89 -15.52
CA GLU A 12 -8.05 -4.15 -15.32
C GLU A 12 -7.30 -5.37 -15.87
N GLU A 13 -6.66 -5.25 -17.05
CA GLU A 13 -5.90 -6.34 -17.67
C GLU A 13 -4.63 -6.72 -16.89
N ASN A 14 -4.13 -5.83 -16.03
CA ASN A 14 -2.90 -6.05 -15.26
C ASN A 14 -3.11 -6.06 -13.74
N GLN A 15 -4.35 -6.00 -13.26
CA GLN A 15 -4.67 -6.26 -11.86
C GLN A 15 -4.45 -7.74 -11.57
N SER A 16 -3.74 -8.08 -10.49
CA SER A 16 -3.47 -9.47 -10.14
C SER A 16 -4.75 -10.20 -9.72
N GLU A 17 -4.76 -11.53 -9.83
CA GLU A 17 -5.88 -12.35 -9.35
C GLU A 17 -6.13 -12.15 -7.84
N ALA A 18 -5.07 -11.89 -7.08
CA ALA A 18 -5.16 -11.56 -5.65
C ALA A 18 -5.71 -10.15 -5.37
N GLY A 19 -5.80 -9.28 -6.39
CA GLY A 19 -6.40 -7.94 -6.31
C GLY A 19 -5.42 -6.78 -6.32
N SER A 20 -4.10 -7.02 -6.28
CA SER A 20 -3.08 -5.98 -6.29
C SER A 20 -2.97 -5.28 -7.65
N TYR A 21 -2.56 -4.01 -7.66
CA TYR A 21 -2.19 -3.31 -8.90
C TYR A 21 -0.68 -3.35 -9.09
N VAL A 22 -0.22 -3.96 -10.19
CA VAL A 22 1.21 -3.95 -10.55
C VAL A 22 1.66 -2.53 -10.91
N ALA A 23 2.80 -2.10 -10.40
CA ALA A 23 3.33 -0.76 -10.69
C ALA A 23 3.68 -0.59 -12.18
N SER A 24 4.29 -1.61 -12.79
CA SER A 24 4.46 -1.65 -14.25
C SER A 24 4.55 -3.09 -14.75
N PRO A 25 3.67 -3.52 -15.67
CA PRO A 25 3.71 -4.87 -16.22
C PRO A 25 4.87 -5.07 -17.22
N ASN A 26 5.43 -3.99 -17.76
CA ASN A 26 6.43 -4.03 -18.82
C ASN A 26 7.83 -3.58 -18.37
N PHE A 27 8.03 -3.32 -17.08
CA PHE A 27 9.33 -3.01 -16.52
C PHE A 27 9.67 -4.03 -15.43
N SER A 28 10.64 -4.91 -15.72
CA SER A 28 10.91 -6.12 -14.93
C SER A 28 11.13 -5.89 -13.43
N GLN A 29 11.66 -4.73 -13.06
CA GLN A 29 11.95 -4.35 -11.68
C GLN A 29 10.69 -3.91 -10.91
N TYR A 30 9.57 -3.63 -11.59
CA TYR A 30 8.34 -3.05 -11.05
C TYR A 30 7.17 -4.05 -11.06
N GLY A 31 7.46 -5.34 -11.13
CA GLY A 31 6.48 -6.44 -11.00
C GLY A 31 5.90 -6.62 -9.59
N TYR A 32 5.80 -5.54 -8.82
CA TYR A 32 5.36 -5.50 -7.43
C TYR A 32 4.21 -4.51 -7.27
N CYS A 33 3.57 -4.55 -6.10
CA CYS A 33 2.54 -3.59 -5.72
C CYS A 33 3.04 -2.72 -4.56
N TRP A 34 2.92 -1.41 -4.74
CA TRP A 34 3.10 -0.41 -3.70
C TRP A 34 1.72 0.04 -3.22
N PHE A 35 1.59 0.26 -1.92
CA PHE A 35 0.36 0.85 -1.39
C PHE A 35 0.11 2.25 -1.94
N ARG A 36 1.15 3.07 -2.14
CA ARG A 36 1.06 4.41 -2.74
C ARG A 36 0.39 4.36 -4.11
N ASP A 37 1.01 3.65 -5.06
CA ASP A 37 0.56 3.53 -6.44
C ASP A 37 -0.83 2.87 -6.52
N GLY A 38 -1.02 1.80 -5.76
CA GLY A 38 -2.27 1.07 -5.72
C GLY A 38 -3.44 1.88 -5.16
N SER A 39 -3.21 2.73 -4.16
CA SER A 39 -4.26 3.56 -3.55
C SER A 39 -4.78 4.64 -4.50
N PHE A 40 -3.88 5.34 -5.20
CA PHE A 40 -4.29 6.30 -6.22
C PHE A 40 -4.96 5.61 -7.42
N THR A 41 -4.47 4.43 -7.82
CA THR A 41 -5.10 3.62 -8.87
C THR A 41 -6.51 3.18 -8.47
N ALA A 42 -6.69 2.67 -7.25
CA ALA A 42 -7.98 2.30 -6.69
C ALA A 42 -8.94 3.50 -6.69
N HIS A 43 -8.52 4.65 -6.19
CA HIS A 43 -9.33 5.87 -6.20
C HIS A 43 -9.77 6.24 -7.63
N ALA A 44 -8.85 6.24 -8.59
CA ALA A 44 -9.16 6.54 -9.99
C ALA A 44 -10.16 5.53 -10.58
N MET A 45 -9.99 4.23 -10.28
CA MET A 45 -10.91 3.18 -10.71
C MET A 45 -12.31 3.37 -10.10
N GLN A 46 -12.43 3.83 -8.85
CA GLN A 46 -13.72 4.17 -8.25
C GLN A 46 -14.39 5.34 -8.96
N LYS A 47 -13.64 6.42 -9.27
CA LYS A 47 -14.17 7.56 -10.04
C LYS A 47 -14.59 7.17 -11.44
N ALA A 48 -13.93 6.18 -12.04
CA ALA A 48 -14.29 5.59 -13.33
C ALA A 48 -15.46 4.58 -13.26
N GLY A 49 -16.06 4.36 -12.09
CA GLY A 49 -17.17 3.41 -11.90
C GLY A 49 -16.75 1.94 -11.77
N LYS A 50 -15.45 1.64 -11.75
CA LYS A 50 -14.87 0.30 -11.60
C LYS A 50 -14.65 -0.07 -10.12
N LYS A 51 -15.73 0.01 -9.34
CA LYS A 51 -15.70 -0.19 -7.88
C LYS A 51 -15.13 -1.55 -7.48
N GLU A 52 -15.57 -2.63 -8.12
CA GLU A 52 -15.10 -3.99 -7.80
C GLU A 52 -13.57 -4.14 -7.94
N SER A 53 -12.97 -3.49 -8.94
CA SER A 53 -11.51 -3.48 -9.11
C SER A 53 -10.83 -2.81 -7.91
N ALA A 54 -11.31 -1.65 -7.48
CA ALA A 54 -10.77 -0.96 -6.31
C ALA A 54 -11.00 -1.76 -5.00
N GLU A 55 -12.15 -2.41 -4.85
CA GLU A 55 -12.48 -3.25 -3.70
C GLU A 55 -11.53 -4.45 -3.60
N LYS A 56 -11.16 -5.08 -4.72
CA LYS A 56 -10.15 -6.14 -4.76
C LYS A 56 -8.79 -5.66 -4.24
N PHE A 57 -8.36 -4.46 -4.59
CA PHE A 57 -7.12 -3.87 -4.06
C PHE A 57 -7.20 -3.61 -2.55
N ILE A 58 -8.32 -3.04 -2.08
CA ILE A 58 -8.53 -2.80 -0.65
C ILE A 58 -8.49 -4.11 0.14
N ARG A 59 -9.19 -5.15 -0.34
CA ARG A 59 -9.15 -6.50 0.27
C ARG A 59 -7.75 -7.09 0.26
N TRP A 60 -7.03 -6.96 -0.84
CA TRP A 60 -5.64 -7.39 -0.94
C TRP A 60 -4.77 -6.73 0.13
N GLY A 61 -4.84 -5.40 0.28
CA GLY A 61 -4.02 -4.68 1.25
C GLY A 61 -4.38 -4.98 2.70
N LEU A 62 -5.67 -5.12 3.03
CA LEU A 62 -6.12 -5.56 4.36
C LEU A 62 -5.57 -6.96 4.67
N ASN A 63 -5.58 -7.88 3.70
CA ASN A 63 -5.03 -9.22 3.86
C ASN A 63 -3.50 -9.19 4.04
N VAL A 64 -2.78 -8.29 3.37
CA VAL A 64 -1.34 -8.07 3.58
C VAL A 64 -1.07 -7.62 5.02
N LEU A 65 -1.78 -6.59 5.50
CA LEU A 65 -1.60 -6.09 6.87
C LEU A 65 -1.95 -7.17 7.91
N LYS A 66 -3.02 -7.93 7.70
CA LYS A 66 -3.40 -9.06 8.57
C LYS A 66 -2.35 -10.17 8.57
N ARG A 67 -1.78 -10.50 7.41
CA ARG A 67 -0.70 -11.50 7.27
C ARG A 67 0.52 -11.11 8.10
N TYR A 68 0.89 -9.83 8.05
CA TYR A 68 2.04 -9.28 8.76
C TYR A 68 1.65 -8.57 10.07
N ARG A 69 0.52 -8.96 10.68
CA ARG A 69 0.01 -8.34 11.90
C ARG A 69 1.05 -8.28 13.01
N HIS A 70 1.83 -9.36 13.20
CA HIS A 70 2.86 -9.38 14.22
C HIS A 70 3.93 -8.31 14.00
N SER A 71 4.47 -8.19 12.79
CA SER A 71 5.45 -7.15 12.45
C SER A 71 4.85 -5.75 12.57
N LEU A 72 3.58 -5.60 12.21
CA LEU A 72 2.85 -4.33 12.37
C LEU A 72 2.63 -3.98 13.85
N GLU A 73 2.35 -4.96 14.72
CA GLU A 73 2.26 -4.78 16.18
C GLU A 73 3.62 -4.38 16.78
N GLU A 74 4.70 -5.06 16.36
CA GLU A 74 6.06 -4.71 16.76
C GLU A 74 6.43 -3.28 16.33
N ALA A 75 6.09 -2.89 15.11
CA ALA A 75 6.35 -1.54 14.62
C ALA A 75 5.47 -0.46 15.29
N ALA A 76 4.23 -0.80 15.66
CA ALA A 76 3.30 0.12 16.31
C ALA A 76 3.63 0.39 17.78
N PHE A 77 4.09 -0.62 18.52
CA PHE A 77 4.30 -0.54 19.97
C PHE A 77 5.77 -0.68 20.40
N GLY A 78 6.65 -1.03 19.47
CA GLY A 78 8.08 -1.19 19.72
C GLY A 78 8.80 0.13 19.98
N PRO A 79 10.08 0.05 20.42
CA PRO A 79 10.92 1.22 20.62
C PRO A 79 11.12 1.95 19.28
N ARG A 80 10.74 3.23 19.24
CA ARG A 80 10.92 4.10 18.08
C ARG A 80 12.41 4.42 17.95
N SER A 81 13.08 3.76 17.01
CA SER A 81 14.52 3.90 16.80
C SER A 81 14.84 4.76 15.58
N ASP A 82 14.64 4.16 14.41
CA ASP A 82 15.17 4.58 13.13
C ASP A 82 14.39 3.89 11.99
N LEU A 83 14.87 4.04 10.76
CA LEU A 83 14.33 3.41 9.56
C LEU A 83 14.06 1.90 9.67
N SER A 84 14.72 1.17 10.58
CA SER A 84 14.54 -0.29 10.70
C SER A 84 13.17 -0.70 11.24
N ILE A 85 12.43 0.22 11.87
CA ILE A 85 11.06 -0.03 12.34
C ILE A 85 10.03 0.05 11.21
N LEU A 86 10.41 0.63 10.07
CA LEU A 86 9.48 0.80 8.96
C LEU A 86 9.19 -0.52 8.27
N LEU A 87 7.92 -0.73 7.96
CA LEU A 87 7.46 -1.89 7.25
C LEU A 87 7.81 -1.81 5.75
N PRO A 88 7.76 -2.94 5.02
CA PRO A 88 8.13 -3.00 3.62
C PRO A 88 7.38 -1.98 2.75
N THR A 89 8.11 -1.41 1.80
CA THR A 89 7.58 -0.40 0.87
C THR A 89 6.73 -1.01 -0.25
N ARG A 90 7.08 -2.22 -0.66
CA ARG A 90 6.43 -2.96 -1.75
C ARG A 90 6.24 -4.41 -1.38
N TYR A 91 5.24 -5.03 -2.00
CA TYR A 91 4.92 -6.43 -1.84
C TYR A 91 4.85 -7.11 -3.20
N THR A 92 5.06 -8.43 -3.21
CA THR A 92 4.72 -9.25 -4.39
C THR A 92 3.23 -9.09 -4.71
N LEU A 93 2.82 -9.41 -5.94
CA LEU A 93 1.42 -9.30 -6.35
C LEU A 93 0.46 -10.19 -5.53
N ASP A 94 1.00 -11.21 -4.86
CA ASP A 94 0.26 -12.09 -3.95
C ASP A 94 0.31 -11.62 -2.49
N GLY A 95 0.93 -10.47 -2.23
CA GLY A 95 0.95 -9.84 -0.91
C GLY A 95 1.99 -10.41 0.06
N PHE A 96 3.11 -10.90 -0.46
CA PHE A 96 4.25 -11.30 0.35
C PHE A 96 5.34 -10.23 0.35
N VAL A 97 6.13 -10.16 1.42
CA VAL A 97 7.37 -9.36 1.45
C VAL A 97 8.32 -9.88 0.37
N SER A 98 8.93 -8.97 -0.37
CA SER A 98 9.96 -9.34 -1.34
C SER A 98 11.23 -9.81 -0.65
N GLU A 99 11.91 -10.81 -1.21
CA GLU A 99 13.22 -11.28 -0.74
C GLU A 99 14.39 -10.44 -1.29
N ASP A 100 14.10 -9.33 -1.97
CA ASP A 100 15.14 -8.46 -2.53
C ASP A 100 15.69 -7.46 -1.52
N ASP A 101 16.92 -6.97 -1.77
CA ASP A 101 17.60 -5.96 -0.95
C ASP A 101 16.99 -4.55 -1.08
N TRP A 102 15.74 -4.43 -1.54
CA TRP A 102 15.07 -3.15 -1.73
C TRP A 102 14.62 -2.59 -0.39
N THR A 103 15.53 -1.84 0.23
CA THR A 103 15.42 -1.34 1.60
C THR A 103 14.82 0.07 1.70
N ASN A 104 14.24 0.60 0.61
CA ASN A 104 13.76 1.98 0.50
C ASN A 104 12.49 2.23 1.33
N ALA A 105 12.62 2.08 2.64
CA ALA A 105 11.54 2.09 3.61
C ALA A 105 10.80 3.43 3.59
N GLN A 106 9.48 3.33 3.47
CA GLN A 106 8.57 4.43 3.21
C GLN A 106 7.30 4.27 4.04
N SER A 107 6.87 5.34 4.72
CA SER A 107 5.63 5.33 5.51
C SER A 107 4.41 5.83 4.73
N ASP A 108 4.60 6.56 3.62
CA ASP A 108 3.52 7.23 2.87
C ASP A 108 2.52 6.23 2.26
N GLY A 109 2.99 5.05 1.85
CA GLY A 109 2.15 3.98 1.31
C GLY A 109 1.06 3.56 2.29
N TYR A 110 1.39 3.43 3.57
CA TYR A 110 0.42 3.05 4.61
C TYR A 110 -0.62 4.14 4.84
N GLY A 111 -0.21 5.41 4.83
CA GLY A 111 -1.14 6.54 4.95
C GLY A 111 -2.11 6.64 3.77
N THR A 112 -1.60 6.52 2.54
CA THR A 112 -2.44 6.51 1.33
C THR A 112 -3.37 5.30 1.28
N PHE A 113 -2.93 4.14 1.79
CA PHE A 113 -3.79 2.96 1.93
C PHE A 113 -4.94 3.18 2.92
N LEU A 114 -4.66 3.71 4.12
CA LEU A 114 -5.72 4.03 5.07
C LEU A 114 -6.71 5.06 4.53
N TRP A 115 -6.24 6.03 3.74
CA TRP A 115 -7.13 6.98 3.07
C TRP A 115 -8.12 6.30 2.13
N ILE A 116 -7.67 5.44 1.21
CA ILE A 116 -8.59 4.76 0.27
C ILE A 116 -9.51 3.74 0.98
N VAL A 117 -9.04 3.12 2.06
CA VAL A 117 -9.86 2.28 2.94
C VAL A 117 -10.96 3.09 3.61
N ALA A 118 -10.63 4.29 4.14
CA ALA A 118 -11.58 5.18 4.80
C ALA A 118 -12.63 5.76 3.84
N GLU A 119 -12.35 5.84 2.53
CA GLU A 119 -13.37 6.15 1.51
C GLU A 119 -14.37 5.01 1.30
N ASN A 120 -14.10 3.81 1.83
CA ASN A 120 -14.86 2.58 1.61
C ASN A 120 -15.21 1.82 2.90
N PRO A 121 -15.78 2.48 3.92
CA PRO A 121 -16.02 1.88 5.23
C PRO A 121 -17.00 0.70 5.18
N GLN A 122 -17.88 0.65 4.18
CA GLN A 122 -18.83 -0.43 3.97
C GLN A 122 -18.20 -1.80 3.71
N LEU A 123 -16.90 -1.84 3.35
CA LEU A 123 -16.18 -3.09 3.12
C LEU A 123 -15.70 -3.73 4.42
N LEU A 124 -15.58 -2.96 5.51
CA LEU A 124 -14.82 -3.37 6.67
C LEU A 124 -15.66 -4.21 7.64
N ASP A 125 -15.11 -5.34 8.05
CA ASP A 125 -15.56 -6.06 9.24
C ASP A 125 -14.79 -5.61 10.50
N GLU A 126 -15.13 -6.17 11.66
CA GLU A 126 -14.46 -5.84 12.93
C GLU A 126 -12.96 -6.12 12.89
N SER A 127 -12.54 -7.22 12.24
CA SER A 127 -11.13 -7.56 12.07
C SER A 127 -10.40 -6.61 11.14
N ASP A 128 -11.07 -6.09 10.10
CA ASP A 128 -10.55 -5.05 9.22
C ASP A 128 -10.38 -3.71 9.97
N LEU A 129 -11.32 -3.37 10.85
CA LEU A 129 -11.22 -2.16 11.67
C LEU A 129 -10.04 -2.24 12.66
N GLU A 130 -9.85 -3.38 13.31
CA GLU A 130 -8.69 -3.62 14.18
C GLU A 130 -7.37 -3.44 13.45
N ILE A 131 -7.24 -3.98 12.23
CA ILE A 131 -5.98 -3.88 11.49
C ILE A 131 -5.73 -2.44 11.00
N CYS A 132 -6.79 -1.69 10.67
CA CYS A 132 -6.68 -0.27 10.32
C CYS A 132 -6.25 0.57 11.53
N ASP A 133 -6.82 0.33 12.72
CA ASP A 133 -6.42 1.01 13.96
C ASP A 133 -4.95 0.72 14.31
N LEU A 134 -4.53 -0.53 14.14
CA LEU A 134 -3.14 -0.90 14.35
C LEU A 134 -2.20 -0.22 13.34
N CYS A 135 -2.60 -0.13 12.07
CA CYS A 135 -1.85 0.60 11.04
C CYS A 135 -1.77 2.10 11.34
N ALA A 136 -2.85 2.70 11.85
CA ALA A 136 -2.85 4.09 12.28
C ALA A 136 -1.88 4.32 13.46
N LYS A 137 -1.85 3.44 14.46
CA LYS A 137 -0.88 3.49 15.58
C LYS A 137 0.56 3.35 15.11
N TYR A 138 0.80 2.50 14.12
CA TYR A 138 2.10 2.43 13.45
C TYR A 138 2.49 3.78 12.84
N LEU A 139 1.61 4.42 12.08
CA LEU A 139 1.86 5.74 11.50
C LEU A 139 2.09 6.84 12.56
N GLU A 140 1.31 6.85 13.64
CA GLU A 140 1.54 7.74 14.80
C GLU A 140 2.93 7.51 15.45
N GLY A 141 3.45 6.29 15.33
CA GLY A 141 4.79 5.90 15.78
C GLY A 141 5.92 6.44 14.90
N VAL A 142 5.68 6.52 13.59
CA VAL A 142 6.76 6.70 12.60
C VAL A 142 6.69 7.99 11.79
N TRP A 143 5.65 8.82 11.95
CA TRP A 143 5.46 10.01 11.11
C TRP A 143 6.58 11.07 11.22
N GLU A 144 7.35 11.09 12.32
CA GLU A 144 8.53 11.95 12.49
C GLU A 144 9.86 11.23 12.22
N ILE A 145 9.84 9.94 11.89
CA ILE A 145 11.06 9.19 11.56
C ILE A 145 11.46 9.57 10.12
N PRO A 146 12.68 10.10 9.90
CA PRO A 146 13.16 10.36 8.55
C PRO A 146 13.17 9.09 7.71
N CYS A 147 12.68 9.19 6.48
CA CYS A 147 12.61 8.05 5.56
C CYS A 147 12.77 8.49 4.11
N TYR A 148 12.77 7.52 3.18
CA TYR A 148 12.85 7.83 1.76
C TYR A 148 11.59 8.61 1.32
N ASP A 149 11.75 9.58 0.43
CA ASP A 149 10.60 10.28 -0.18
C ASP A 149 9.87 9.38 -1.18
N VAL A 150 8.78 9.85 -1.78
CA VAL A 150 7.99 9.08 -2.76
C VAL A 150 8.76 8.67 -4.02
N TRP A 151 9.94 9.25 -4.26
CA TRP A 151 10.85 8.92 -5.35
C TRP A 151 11.96 7.95 -4.94
N GLU A 152 11.93 7.51 -3.68
CA GLU A 152 12.91 6.61 -3.08
C GLU A 152 14.29 7.26 -2.93
N GLU A 153 14.30 8.56 -2.58
CA GLU A 153 15.49 9.36 -2.37
C GLU A 153 15.53 9.96 -0.94
N PHE A 154 16.71 10.47 -0.55
CA PHE A 154 16.92 11.28 0.67
C PHE A 154 16.39 10.67 2.00
N PRO A 155 16.90 9.49 2.43
CA PRO A 155 16.38 8.76 3.60
C PRO A 155 16.54 9.45 4.96
N THR A 156 17.33 10.53 5.02
CA THR A 156 17.63 11.25 6.27
C THR A 156 16.76 12.49 6.46
N MET A 157 15.71 12.66 5.66
CA MET A 157 14.85 13.85 5.63
C MET A 157 13.41 13.49 6.02
N ILE A 158 12.63 14.52 6.41
CA ILE A 158 11.18 14.45 6.53
C ILE A 158 10.59 15.25 5.37
N HIS A 159 9.67 14.65 4.63
CA HIS A 159 9.12 15.20 3.38
C HIS A 159 7.70 15.71 3.63
N THR A 160 7.53 17.03 3.71
CA THR A 160 6.25 17.70 4.04
C THR A 160 5.84 18.74 3.00
#